data_AF-A0A914VY27-F1
#
_entry.id   AF-A0A914VY27-F1
#
_cell.length_a   1.000
_cell.length_b   1.000
_cell.length_c   1.000
_cell.angle_alpha   90.00
_cell.angle_beta   90.00
_cell.angle_gamma   90.00
#
_symmetry.space_group_name_H-M   'P 1'
#
loop_
_entity.id
_entity.type
_entity.pdbx_description
1 polymer ?
#
loop_
_entity_poly.entity_id
_entity_poly.type
_entity_poly.pdbx_seq_one_letter_code
_entity_poly.pdbx_strand_id
1 'polypeptide(L)'
;MSTWLRNLQGQLTELASEVLNEATEEVADPDTELQIVKKQASELEARLSASTREIERLQAACKESEEQAEASQLQNETLSDRYRGLLEAREADIRNLQTQLQQLQISADDGGHSSFHHSFTSSSPPLSPNAQDIQLQQSRDEVKQLKAEVAHWKNVVKQSEGGDAQHEVVNLRQELSSMTDKHQAEIASLQHAHFENVRSLRTQYEMRIASLQVEMQSATASDIGSKPPTHGDDGWNTSWDEEDNWKGTGSMSEYSAPSLEDAASQKTATSDLVAQLEDMQRKYEQLQVDKAGLMEETARLVDSVQRERHQNLAASSEVDSLKYEAAERELDDARNKIVELELQVSSLQQNLETLDGQHEENLSGHLEQLKSAYAESEANREQMDRQMRDVSTTLSRREDELRAVEERLAEAQAKPSASASKGARQAADQEVLRNLFLSYFTAPNDKKREVAHLLASVLGFSAEEIKKMDGGAVSGWLGFLRGGGGNTPDTSITEQFIKFLETESTVAANAGKAHALPTDRASSVPVGGPSSGRSTPAFAFGHQRPPSIGQASLLTGPMDMPALNSPLRPPVDRTSDALKEMLQD
;
A
#
# COMPACT_ATOMS: atom_id res chain seq x y z
N MET A 1 -0.23 23.95 -41.04
CA MET A 1 -0.09 25.32 -40.49
C MET A 1 -1.36 26.14 -40.68
N SER A 2 -1.78 26.47 -41.92
CA SER A 2 -2.91 27.40 -42.18
C SER A 2 -4.27 27.01 -41.56
N THR A 3 -4.51 25.71 -41.35
CA THR A 3 -5.70 25.19 -40.65
C THR A 3 -5.69 25.49 -39.14
N TRP A 4 -4.52 25.32 -38.49
CA TRP A 4 -4.34 25.61 -37.06
C TRP A 4 -4.52 27.10 -36.76
N LEU A 5 -3.97 27.99 -37.60
CA LEU A 5 -4.16 29.43 -37.46
C LEU A 5 -5.64 29.86 -37.59
N ARG A 6 -6.42 29.22 -38.46
CA ARG A 6 -7.88 29.47 -38.55
C ARG A 6 -8.63 28.99 -37.30
N ASN A 7 -8.23 27.87 -36.71
CA ASN A 7 -8.84 27.40 -35.46
C ASN A 7 -8.56 28.37 -34.30
N LEU A 8 -7.29 28.75 -34.12
CA LEU A 8 -6.86 29.72 -33.11
C LEU A 8 -7.55 31.09 -33.30
N GLN A 9 -7.71 31.55 -34.55
CA GLN A 9 -8.43 32.78 -34.86
C GLN A 9 -9.94 32.66 -34.55
N GLY A 10 -10.54 31.49 -34.77
CA GLY A 10 -11.93 31.20 -34.36
C GLY A 10 -12.10 31.35 -32.85
N GLN A 11 -11.30 30.61 -32.07
CA GLN A 11 -11.33 30.63 -30.60
C GLN A 11 -11.07 32.04 -30.03
N LEU A 12 -10.14 32.80 -30.63
CA LEU A 12 -9.90 34.21 -30.24
C LEU A 12 -11.07 35.14 -30.58
N THR A 13 -11.83 34.86 -31.64
CA THR A 13 -13.02 35.65 -32.02
C THR A 13 -14.21 35.34 -31.10
N GLU A 14 -14.37 34.06 -30.76
CA GLU A 14 -15.38 33.55 -29.84
C GLU A 14 -15.17 34.15 -28.44
N LEU A 15 -13.97 33.99 -27.86
CA LEU A 15 -13.57 34.59 -26.59
C LEU A 15 -13.74 36.13 -26.57
N ALA A 16 -13.37 36.82 -27.66
CA ALA A 16 -13.54 38.27 -27.76
C ALA A 16 -15.02 38.68 -27.78
N SER A 17 -15.90 37.87 -28.36
CA SER A 17 -17.35 38.13 -28.36
C SER A 17 -18.00 37.84 -27.01
N GLU A 18 -17.52 36.81 -26.29
CA GLU A 18 -17.97 36.44 -24.96
C GLU A 18 -17.65 37.55 -23.94
N VAL A 19 -16.39 38.00 -23.90
CA VAL A 19 -15.92 39.11 -23.04
C VAL A 19 -16.60 40.45 -23.39
N LEU A 20 -16.93 40.70 -24.66
CA LEU A 20 -17.64 41.93 -25.06
C LEU A 20 -19.12 41.92 -24.67
N ASN A 21 -19.79 40.76 -24.67
CA ASN A 21 -21.15 40.65 -24.15
C ASN A 21 -21.15 40.78 -22.62
N GLU A 22 -20.25 40.06 -21.93
CA GLU A 22 -20.10 40.12 -20.46
C GLU A 22 -19.86 41.57 -19.99
N ALA A 23 -18.95 42.30 -20.66
CA ALA A 23 -18.67 43.71 -20.37
C ALA A 23 -19.76 44.71 -20.81
N THR A 24 -20.92 44.27 -21.33
CA THR A 24 -22.04 45.14 -21.71
C THR A 24 -23.38 44.82 -21.03
N GLU A 25 -23.45 43.82 -20.16
CA GLU A 25 -24.68 43.45 -19.42
C GLU A 25 -24.75 44.03 -17.97
N GLU A 26 -23.77 44.82 -17.53
CA GLU A 26 -23.73 45.41 -16.17
C GLU A 26 -24.53 46.73 -15.98
N VAL A 27 -25.86 46.70 -16.16
CA VAL A 27 -26.79 47.56 -15.39
C VAL A 27 -28.10 46.81 -15.10
N ALA A 28 -28.01 45.78 -14.25
CA ALA A 28 -29.17 45.09 -13.70
C ALA A 28 -29.54 45.65 -12.31
N ASP A 29 -30.78 45.42 -11.88
CA ASP A 29 -31.26 45.81 -10.54
C ASP A 29 -30.49 45.02 -9.45
N PRO A 30 -29.91 45.65 -8.42
CA PRO A 30 -29.14 44.94 -7.37
C PRO A 30 -29.96 43.89 -6.61
N ASP A 31 -31.30 43.98 -6.57
CA ASP A 31 -32.13 42.90 -6.02
C ASP A 31 -32.15 41.64 -6.91
N THR A 32 -31.83 41.76 -8.21
CA THR A 32 -31.65 40.62 -9.13
C THR A 32 -30.27 39.99 -9.00
N GLU A 33 -29.20 40.79 -8.90
CA GLU A 33 -27.85 40.29 -8.58
C GLU A 33 -27.86 39.51 -7.27
N LEU A 34 -28.49 40.07 -6.22
CA LEU A 34 -28.61 39.42 -4.92
C LEU A 34 -29.40 38.10 -4.98
N GLN A 35 -30.37 37.96 -5.88
CA GLN A 35 -31.07 36.70 -6.12
C GLN A 35 -30.20 35.68 -6.88
N ILE A 36 -29.43 36.12 -7.87
CA ILE A 36 -28.50 35.27 -8.62
C ILE A 36 -27.42 34.73 -7.67
N VAL A 37 -26.80 35.59 -6.86
CA VAL A 37 -25.78 35.20 -5.87
C VAL A 37 -26.36 34.25 -4.81
N LYS A 38 -27.57 34.49 -4.30
CA LYS A 38 -28.25 33.56 -3.38
C LYS A 38 -28.51 32.20 -4.02
N LYS A 39 -28.95 32.16 -5.28
CA LYS A 39 -29.15 30.92 -6.03
C LYS A 39 -27.83 30.16 -6.20
N GLN A 40 -26.78 30.84 -6.67
CA GLN A 40 -25.44 30.27 -6.83
C GLN A 40 -24.88 29.74 -5.50
N ALA A 41 -25.06 30.47 -4.40
CA ALA A 41 -24.65 30.01 -3.06
C ALA A 41 -25.38 28.71 -2.67
N SER A 42 -26.71 28.65 -2.81
CA SER A 42 -27.48 27.43 -2.51
C SER A 42 -27.10 26.24 -3.41
N GLU A 43 -26.71 26.50 -4.66
CA GLU A 43 -26.24 25.45 -5.57
C GLU A 43 -24.83 24.96 -5.20
N LEU A 44 -23.93 25.86 -4.78
CA LEU A 44 -22.61 25.49 -4.26
C LEU A 44 -22.71 24.71 -2.95
N GLU A 45 -23.62 25.08 -2.05
CA GLU A 45 -23.93 24.31 -0.83
C GLU A 45 -24.48 22.92 -1.16
N ALA A 46 -25.40 22.82 -2.13
CA ALA A 46 -25.93 21.53 -2.59
C ALA A 46 -24.83 20.64 -3.17
N ARG A 47 -24.00 21.17 -4.09
CA ARG A 47 -22.84 20.49 -4.69
C ARG A 47 -21.81 20.06 -3.64
N LEU A 48 -21.52 20.91 -2.65
CA LEU A 48 -20.63 20.57 -1.54
C LEU A 48 -21.21 19.44 -0.69
N SER A 49 -22.50 19.50 -0.34
CA SER A 49 -23.15 18.42 0.42
C SER A 49 -23.17 17.08 -0.33
N ALA A 50 -23.25 17.09 -1.67
CA ALA A 50 -23.14 15.89 -2.48
C ALA A 50 -21.71 15.33 -2.47
N SER A 51 -20.71 16.20 -2.63
CA SER A 51 -19.30 15.82 -2.55
C SER A 51 -18.90 15.27 -1.17
N THR A 52 -19.41 15.83 -0.07
CA THR A 52 -19.16 15.32 1.28
C THR A 52 -19.71 13.90 1.45
N ARG A 53 -20.97 13.65 1.03
CA ARG A 53 -21.57 12.29 1.11
C ARG A 53 -20.81 11.26 0.26
N GLU A 54 -20.28 11.67 -0.90
CA GLU A 54 -19.48 10.78 -1.73
C GLU A 54 -18.11 10.48 -1.12
N ILE A 55 -17.48 11.45 -0.45
CA ILE A 55 -16.25 11.23 0.33
C ILE A 55 -16.55 10.27 1.51
N GLU A 56 -17.64 10.45 2.24
CA GLU A 56 -18.08 9.55 3.32
C GLU A 56 -18.33 8.13 2.80
N ARG A 57 -18.99 7.99 1.64
CA ARG A 57 -19.24 6.70 0.98
C ARG A 57 -17.95 6.00 0.55
N LEU A 58 -17.01 6.72 -0.04
CA LEU A 58 -15.71 6.19 -0.45
C LEU A 58 -14.85 5.80 0.76
N GLN A 59 -14.85 6.60 1.82
CA GLN A 59 -14.16 6.26 3.08
C GLN A 59 -14.71 4.98 3.72
N ALA A 60 -16.04 4.78 3.71
CA ALA A 60 -16.66 3.55 4.18
C ALA A 60 -16.23 2.33 3.32
N ALA A 61 -16.26 2.45 1.99
CA ALA A 61 -15.86 1.37 1.08
C ALA A 61 -14.36 1.02 1.19
N CYS A 62 -13.48 2.02 1.36
CA CYS A 62 -12.05 1.78 1.62
C CYS A 62 -11.85 0.98 2.92
N LYS A 63 -12.55 1.35 4.01
CA LYS A 63 -12.46 0.67 5.31
C LYS A 63 -13.01 -0.76 5.26
N GLU A 64 -14.09 -1.00 4.53
CA GLU A 64 -14.65 -2.35 4.32
C GLU A 64 -13.66 -3.25 3.55
N SER A 65 -13.00 -2.71 2.51
CA SER A 65 -11.96 -3.42 1.77
C SER A 65 -10.69 -3.68 2.59
N GLU A 66 -10.35 -2.78 3.52
CA GLU A 66 -9.23 -2.92 4.46
C GLU A 66 -9.51 -4.05 5.47
N GLU A 67 -10.69 -4.05 6.10
CA GLU A 67 -11.13 -5.12 7.00
C GLU A 67 -11.21 -6.49 6.29
N GLN A 68 -11.65 -6.52 5.03
CA GLN A 68 -11.67 -7.73 4.22
C GLN A 68 -10.24 -8.24 3.90
N ALA A 69 -9.29 -7.34 3.64
CA ALA A 69 -7.90 -7.69 3.42
C ALA A 69 -7.26 -8.29 4.69
N GLU A 70 -7.42 -7.64 5.85
CA GLU A 70 -6.95 -8.15 7.15
C GLU A 70 -7.52 -9.54 7.47
N ALA A 71 -8.82 -9.75 7.26
CA ALA A 71 -9.46 -11.05 7.48
C ALA A 71 -8.86 -12.15 6.58
N SER A 72 -8.57 -11.84 5.31
CA SER A 72 -7.92 -12.79 4.40
C SER A 72 -6.47 -13.10 4.78
N GLN A 73 -5.74 -12.12 5.31
CA GLN A 73 -4.37 -12.29 5.82
C GLN A 73 -4.34 -13.21 7.04
N LEU A 74 -5.22 -12.99 8.02
CA LEU A 74 -5.34 -13.83 9.21
C LEU A 74 -5.73 -15.29 8.86
N GLN A 75 -6.55 -15.49 7.82
CA GLN A 75 -6.85 -16.83 7.31
C GLN A 75 -5.61 -17.51 6.71
N ASN A 76 -4.82 -16.78 5.91
CA ASN A 76 -3.60 -17.32 5.30
C ASN A 76 -2.51 -17.62 6.34
N GLU A 77 -2.36 -16.77 7.37
CA GLU A 77 -1.48 -17.02 8.52
C GLU A 77 -1.92 -18.27 9.29
N THR A 78 -3.22 -18.39 9.60
CA THR A 78 -3.80 -19.57 10.26
C THR A 78 -3.57 -20.87 9.47
N LEU A 79 -3.62 -20.82 8.13
CA LEU A 79 -3.32 -21.97 7.28
C LEU A 79 -1.82 -22.29 7.27
N SER A 80 -0.96 -21.27 7.15
CA SER A 80 0.50 -21.41 7.17
C SER A 80 1.01 -22.02 8.48
N ASP A 81 0.42 -21.61 9.61
CA ASP A 81 0.71 -22.15 10.94
C ASP A 81 0.33 -23.63 11.08
N ARG A 82 -0.82 -24.05 10.50
CA ARG A 82 -1.22 -25.46 10.46
C ARG A 82 -0.26 -26.30 9.63
N TYR A 83 0.18 -25.82 8.47
CA TYR A 83 1.16 -26.52 7.64
C TYR A 83 2.53 -26.58 8.32
N ARG A 84 2.98 -25.49 8.96
CA ARG A 84 4.23 -25.46 9.73
C ARG A 84 4.22 -26.46 10.89
N GLY A 85 3.15 -26.48 11.70
CA GLY A 85 3.01 -27.45 12.79
C GLY A 85 2.95 -28.91 12.32
N LEU A 86 2.37 -29.18 11.14
CA LEU A 86 2.39 -30.51 10.53
C LEU A 86 3.80 -30.93 10.08
N LEU A 87 4.59 -30.00 9.52
CA LEU A 87 5.98 -30.23 9.16
C LEU A 87 6.86 -30.46 10.40
N GLU A 88 6.75 -29.61 11.42
CA GLU A 88 7.48 -29.76 12.70
C GLU A 88 7.20 -31.11 13.37
N ALA A 89 5.95 -31.61 13.31
CA ALA A 89 5.58 -32.93 13.79
C ALA A 89 6.28 -34.06 13.01
N ARG A 90 6.35 -33.96 11.67
CA ARG A 90 7.09 -34.93 10.84
C ARG A 90 8.60 -34.88 11.05
N GLU A 91 9.16 -33.70 11.26
CA GLU A 91 10.57 -33.56 11.66
C GLU A 91 10.83 -34.14 13.05
N ALA A 92 9.87 -34.10 13.96
CA ALA A 92 9.97 -34.76 15.27
C ALA A 92 9.88 -36.29 15.15
N ASP A 93 8.98 -36.82 14.32
CA ASP A 93 8.93 -38.26 13.97
C ASP A 93 10.31 -38.72 13.43
N ILE A 94 10.86 -37.98 12.46
CA ILE A 94 12.16 -38.28 11.84
C ILE A 94 13.31 -38.24 12.87
N ARG A 95 13.36 -37.22 13.74
CA ARG A 95 14.39 -37.11 14.79
C ARG A 95 14.26 -38.20 15.86
N ASN A 96 13.04 -38.60 16.21
CA ASN A 96 12.80 -39.70 17.14
C ASN A 96 13.30 -41.03 16.55
N LEU A 97 12.94 -41.33 15.30
CA LEU A 97 13.46 -42.47 14.56
C LEU A 97 15.00 -42.44 14.53
N GLN A 98 15.62 -41.36 14.05
CA GLN A 98 17.08 -41.18 14.03
C GLN A 98 17.73 -41.44 15.40
N THR A 99 17.10 -41.01 16.49
CA THR A 99 17.59 -41.23 17.86
C THR A 99 17.51 -42.71 18.26
N GLN A 100 16.42 -43.40 17.92
CA GLN A 100 16.30 -44.85 18.13
C GLN A 100 17.37 -45.60 17.34
N LEU A 101 17.58 -45.23 16.06
CA LEU A 101 18.64 -45.82 15.23
C LEU A 101 20.04 -45.58 15.80
N GLN A 102 20.31 -44.38 16.34
CA GLN A 102 21.58 -44.08 17.01
C GLN A 102 21.75 -44.86 18.31
N GLN A 103 20.69 -45.01 19.11
CA GLN A 103 20.74 -45.75 20.37
C GLN A 103 20.90 -47.26 20.15
N LEU A 104 20.26 -47.80 19.12
CA LEU A 104 20.53 -49.14 18.59
C LEU A 104 21.98 -49.24 18.13
N GLN A 105 22.50 -48.29 17.33
CA GLN A 105 23.89 -48.31 16.86
C GLN A 105 24.94 -48.21 17.99
N ILE A 106 24.70 -47.44 19.05
CA ILE A 106 25.58 -47.41 20.24
C ILE A 106 25.49 -48.76 20.97
N SER A 107 24.27 -49.29 21.08
CA SER A 107 24.02 -50.66 21.52
C SER A 107 24.48 -51.72 20.51
N ALA A 108 25.16 -51.37 19.40
CA ALA A 108 25.66 -52.25 18.33
C ALA A 108 27.20 -52.48 18.35
N ASP A 109 27.94 -51.76 19.20
CA ASP A 109 29.41 -51.84 19.30
C ASP A 109 29.96 -52.23 20.71
N ASP A 110 29.17 -52.15 21.79
CA ASP A 110 29.67 -52.32 23.18
C ASP A 110 29.94 -53.78 23.62
N GLY A 111 29.27 -54.78 23.03
CA GLY A 111 29.41 -56.22 23.31
C GLY A 111 30.40 -56.92 22.36
N GLY A 112 31.49 -56.24 22.02
CA GLY A 112 32.19 -56.48 20.76
C GLY A 112 33.72 -56.62 20.79
N HIS A 113 34.40 -56.87 21.92
CA HIS A 113 35.66 -57.66 21.99
C HIS A 113 36.23 -57.89 23.42
N SER A 114 36.14 -59.14 23.87
CA SER A 114 36.96 -59.88 24.88
C SER A 114 38.03 -59.20 25.78
N SER A 115 37.83 -59.34 27.10
CA SER A 115 38.64 -60.15 28.06
C SER A 115 40.18 -60.01 28.19
N PHE A 116 40.66 -59.78 29.44
CA PHE A 116 41.99 -60.12 30.04
C PHE A 116 43.28 -59.62 29.30
N HIS A 117 44.19 -58.82 29.89
CA HIS A 117 44.86 -59.02 31.19
C HIS A 117 45.60 -57.74 31.72
N HIS A 118 45.71 -57.63 33.05
CA HIS A 118 46.77 -56.94 33.85
C HIS A 118 47.22 -55.46 33.63
N SER A 119 46.62 -54.57 34.44
CA SER A 119 47.26 -53.96 35.65
C SER A 119 48.47 -53.00 35.55
N PHE A 120 48.23 -51.69 35.76
CA PHE A 120 48.89 -50.90 36.82
C PHE A 120 48.00 -49.71 37.27
N THR A 121 47.88 -49.48 38.60
CA THR A 121 47.25 -48.37 39.39
C THR A 121 46.40 -47.26 38.71
N SER A 122 45.23 -46.81 39.23
CA SER A 122 44.55 -47.09 40.51
C SER A 122 43.10 -46.50 40.62
N SER A 123 42.21 -47.23 41.30
CA SER A 123 41.06 -46.74 42.12
C SER A 123 39.79 -46.08 41.48
N SER A 124 38.78 -46.89 41.10
CA SER A 124 37.30 -46.76 41.41
C SER A 124 36.43 -47.72 40.54
N PRO A 125 35.18 -48.10 40.91
CA PRO A 125 34.30 -49.09 40.20
C PRO A 125 32.94 -48.47 39.73
N PRO A 126 31.82 -49.20 39.35
CA PRO A 126 31.55 -50.65 39.08
C PRO A 126 30.71 -50.95 37.77
N LEU A 127 30.21 -52.20 37.60
CA LEU A 127 29.08 -52.69 36.72
C LEU A 127 29.33 -52.86 35.19
N SER A 128 28.47 -53.52 34.36
CA SER A 128 27.71 -54.82 34.47
C SER A 128 26.92 -55.19 33.17
N PRO A 129 27.26 -56.26 32.39
CA PRO A 129 26.68 -56.53 31.04
C PRO A 129 26.09 -57.95 30.76
N ASN A 130 25.07 -58.08 29.88
CA ASN A 130 24.74 -59.33 29.12
C ASN A 130 23.62 -59.18 28.06
N ALA A 131 22.59 -58.36 28.31
CA ALA A 131 21.47 -58.18 27.37
C ALA A 131 21.89 -57.43 26.08
N GLN A 132 22.99 -56.68 26.18
CA GLN A 132 23.58 -55.88 25.11
C GLN A 132 23.93 -56.77 23.90
N ASP A 133 24.70 -57.85 24.07
CA ASP A 133 25.32 -58.62 22.97
C ASP A 133 24.34 -59.13 21.88
N ILE A 134 23.12 -59.53 22.24
CA ILE A 134 22.11 -59.98 21.26
C ILE A 134 21.45 -58.79 20.57
N GLN A 135 21.10 -57.76 21.34
CA GLN A 135 20.60 -56.49 20.80
C GLN A 135 21.66 -55.81 19.93
N LEU A 136 22.94 -56.04 20.23
CA LEU A 136 24.11 -55.64 19.46
C LEU A 136 24.07 -56.19 18.07
N GLN A 137 23.93 -57.51 17.94
CA GLN A 137 23.98 -58.16 16.65
C GLN A 137 22.76 -57.82 15.78
N GLN A 138 21.57 -57.71 16.39
CA GLN A 138 20.38 -57.21 15.71
C GLN A 138 20.56 -55.76 15.25
N SER A 139 20.96 -54.86 16.15
CA SER A 139 21.22 -53.45 15.83
C SER A 139 22.32 -53.27 14.78
N ARG A 140 23.31 -54.18 14.73
CA ARG A 140 24.41 -54.17 13.75
C ARG A 140 23.96 -54.62 12.36
N ASP A 141 22.96 -55.49 12.26
CA ASP A 141 22.32 -55.86 10.99
C ASP A 141 21.29 -54.81 10.55
N GLU A 142 20.55 -54.23 11.49
CA GLU A 142 19.65 -53.09 11.26
C GLU A 142 20.44 -51.86 10.78
N VAL A 143 21.60 -51.55 11.37
CA VAL A 143 22.52 -50.49 10.89
C VAL A 143 23.11 -50.81 9.50
N LYS A 144 23.21 -52.08 9.07
CA LYS A 144 23.54 -52.40 7.68
C LYS A 144 22.35 -52.09 6.76
N GLN A 145 21.14 -52.50 7.15
CA GLN A 145 19.92 -52.20 6.40
C GLN A 145 19.73 -50.68 6.26
N LEU A 146 19.86 -49.92 7.35
CA LEU A 146 19.72 -48.47 7.35
C LEU A 146 20.83 -47.75 6.59
N LYS A 147 22.05 -48.31 6.54
CA LYS A 147 23.10 -47.80 5.63
C LYS A 147 22.80 -48.13 4.17
N ALA A 148 22.14 -49.26 3.88
CA ALA A 148 21.63 -49.57 2.55
C ALA A 148 20.43 -48.67 2.17
N GLU A 149 19.55 -48.35 3.11
CA GLU A 149 18.42 -47.42 2.91
C GLU A 149 18.89 -45.97 2.77
N VAL A 150 19.85 -45.49 3.57
CA VAL A 150 20.45 -44.16 3.37
C VAL A 150 21.25 -44.11 2.07
N ALA A 151 21.90 -45.20 1.65
CA ALA A 151 22.50 -45.28 0.32
C ALA A 151 21.43 -45.27 -0.79
N HIS A 152 20.31 -45.97 -0.61
CA HIS A 152 19.17 -45.97 -1.52
C HIS A 152 18.53 -44.59 -1.64
N TRP A 153 18.14 -43.94 -0.53
CA TRP A 153 17.60 -42.58 -0.52
C TRP A 153 18.59 -41.55 -1.08
N LYS A 154 19.90 -41.71 -0.83
CA LYS A 154 20.92 -40.87 -1.46
C LYS A 154 21.11 -41.14 -2.96
N ASN A 155 20.72 -42.33 -3.44
CA ASN A 155 20.60 -42.62 -4.87
C ASN A 155 19.31 -42.03 -5.45
N VAL A 156 18.17 -42.16 -4.75
CA VAL A 156 16.87 -41.56 -5.14
C VAL A 156 16.98 -40.04 -5.25
N VAL A 157 17.58 -39.37 -4.26
CA VAL A 157 17.85 -37.92 -4.32
C VAL A 157 18.80 -37.59 -5.47
N LYS A 158 19.80 -38.43 -5.75
CA LYS A 158 20.66 -38.28 -6.94
C LYS A 158 20.01 -38.63 -8.27
N GLN A 159 18.86 -39.29 -8.28
CA GLN A 159 18.02 -39.46 -9.47
C GLN A 159 17.11 -38.23 -9.63
N SER A 160 16.51 -37.71 -8.56
CA SER A 160 15.70 -36.47 -8.62
C SER A 160 16.53 -35.22 -8.93
N GLU A 161 17.74 -35.08 -8.37
CA GLU A 161 18.73 -34.06 -8.78
C GLU A 161 19.40 -34.42 -10.13
N GLY A 162 19.42 -35.71 -10.48
CA GLY A 162 20.11 -36.29 -11.64
C GLY A 162 19.43 -36.06 -12.97
N GLY A 163 18.77 -34.91 -13.13
CA GLY A 163 18.08 -34.53 -14.37
C GLY A 163 16.73 -35.19 -14.58
N ASP A 164 16.41 -36.36 -14.00
CA ASP A 164 15.15 -37.07 -14.29
C ASP A 164 13.91 -36.23 -13.98
N ALA A 165 13.83 -35.56 -12.82
CA ALA A 165 12.69 -34.69 -12.51
C ALA A 165 12.57 -33.48 -13.47
N GLN A 166 13.69 -33.00 -14.01
CA GLN A 166 13.72 -31.91 -14.98
C GLN A 166 13.43 -32.40 -16.41
N HIS A 167 13.84 -33.63 -16.75
CA HIS A 167 13.44 -34.35 -17.96
C HIS A 167 11.96 -34.75 -17.93
N GLU A 168 11.39 -35.06 -16.77
CA GLU A 168 9.98 -35.33 -16.58
C GLU A 168 9.15 -34.05 -16.74
N VAL A 169 9.58 -32.92 -16.15
CA VAL A 169 8.98 -31.60 -16.42
C VAL A 169 9.11 -31.20 -17.89
N VAL A 170 10.21 -31.54 -18.57
CA VAL A 170 10.37 -31.30 -20.02
C VAL A 170 9.49 -32.24 -20.85
N ASN A 171 9.39 -33.52 -20.50
CA ASN A 171 8.52 -34.50 -21.15
C ASN A 171 7.05 -34.12 -20.99
N LEU A 172 6.60 -33.75 -19.79
CA LEU A 172 5.23 -33.29 -19.54
C LEU A 172 4.92 -32.00 -20.31
N ARG A 173 5.88 -31.08 -20.46
CA ARG A 173 5.74 -29.90 -21.34
C ARG A 173 5.68 -30.29 -22.83
N GLN A 174 6.48 -31.25 -23.27
CA GLN A 174 6.48 -31.77 -24.64
C GLN A 174 5.21 -32.59 -24.95
N GLU A 175 4.65 -33.29 -23.96
CA GLU A 175 3.41 -34.05 -24.07
C GLU A 175 2.19 -33.13 -24.05
N LEU A 176 2.17 -32.08 -23.21
CA LEU A 176 1.18 -31.00 -23.29
C LEU A 176 1.26 -30.25 -24.64
N SER A 177 2.46 -30.00 -25.16
CA SER A 177 2.64 -29.46 -26.52
C SER A 177 2.05 -30.44 -27.56
N SER A 178 2.44 -31.71 -27.52
CA SER A 178 1.95 -32.73 -28.47
C SER A 178 0.43 -32.95 -28.38
N MET A 179 -0.16 -32.83 -27.20
CA MET A 179 -1.60 -32.86 -26.99
C MET A 179 -2.27 -31.62 -27.60
N THR A 180 -1.68 -30.44 -27.41
CA THR A 180 -2.13 -29.19 -28.03
C THR A 180 -2.05 -29.27 -29.56
N ASP A 181 -0.94 -29.78 -30.10
CA ASP A 181 -0.73 -29.99 -31.54
C ASP A 181 -1.76 -31.00 -32.12
N LYS A 182 -2.07 -32.09 -31.38
CA LYS A 182 -3.11 -33.07 -31.76
C LYS A 182 -4.50 -32.43 -31.76
N HIS A 183 -4.89 -31.72 -30.69
CA HIS A 183 -6.18 -31.04 -30.64
C HIS A 183 -6.28 -29.96 -31.74
N GLN A 184 -5.21 -29.22 -32.01
CA GLN A 184 -5.17 -28.24 -33.09
C GLN A 184 -5.30 -28.88 -34.48
N ALA A 185 -4.68 -30.04 -34.70
CA ALA A 185 -4.84 -30.83 -35.92
C ALA A 185 -6.24 -31.45 -36.06
N GLU A 186 -6.85 -31.89 -34.96
CA GLU A 186 -8.23 -32.38 -34.92
C GLU A 186 -9.24 -31.27 -35.21
N ILE A 187 -9.08 -30.09 -34.59
CA ILE A 187 -9.86 -28.88 -34.91
C ILE A 187 -9.72 -28.51 -36.39
N ALA A 188 -8.51 -28.52 -36.94
CA ALA A 188 -8.28 -28.26 -38.36
C ALA A 188 -8.92 -29.32 -39.27
N SER A 189 -8.92 -30.59 -38.87
CA SER A 189 -9.57 -31.69 -39.59
C SER A 189 -11.10 -31.56 -39.57
N LEU A 190 -11.68 -31.27 -38.41
CA LEU A 190 -13.12 -31.01 -38.24
C LEU A 190 -13.57 -29.77 -39.03
N GLN A 191 -12.78 -28.69 -39.02
CA GLN A 191 -13.01 -27.52 -39.87
C GLN A 191 -12.97 -27.89 -41.36
N HIS A 192 -11.98 -28.69 -41.80
CA HIS A 192 -11.89 -29.14 -43.19
C HIS A 192 -13.11 -29.98 -43.61
N ALA A 193 -13.49 -30.97 -42.80
CA ALA A 193 -14.66 -31.80 -43.04
C ALA A 193 -15.97 -30.98 -43.02
N HIS A 194 -16.08 -29.95 -42.16
CA HIS A 194 -17.20 -29.01 -42.16
C HIS A 194 -17.24 -28.19 -43.46
N PHE A 195 -16.11 -27.62 -43.90
CA PHE A 195 -16.04 -26.89 -45.17
C PHE A 195 -16.35 -27.78 -46.39
N GLU A 196 -15.92 -29.05 -46.39
CA GLU A 196 -16.24 -30.01 -47.44
C GLU A 196 -17.72 -30.40 -47.44
N ASN A 197 -18.32 -30.62 -46.27
CA ASN A 197 -19.77 -30.84 -46.13
C ASN A 197 -20.59 -29.63 -46.62
N VAL A 198 -20.25 -28.40 -46.20
CA VAL A 198 -20.91 -27.17 -46.65
C VAL A 198 -20.75 -26.99 -48.17
N ARG A 199 -19.58 -27.32 -48.73
CA ARG A 199 -19.33 -27.30 -50.18
C ARG A 199 -20.17 -28.33 -50.92
N SER A 200 -20.25 -29.56 -50.42
CA SER A 200 -21.10 -30.63 -50.97
C SER A 200 -22.57 -30.22 -50.96
N LEU A 201 -23.08 -29.72 -49.82
CA LEU A 201 -24.45 -29.24 -49.68
C LEU A 201 -24.75 -28.10 -50.67
N ARG A 202 -23.83 -27.13 -50.79
CA ARG A 202 -23.93 -26.04 -51.77
C ARG A 202 -24.02 -26.58 -53.20
N THR A 203 -23.15 -27.52 -53.59
CA THR A 203 -23.17 -28.10 -54.93
C THR A 203 -24.46 -28.91 -55.18
N GLN A 204 -25.00 -29.60 -54.18
CA GLN A 204 -26.31 -30.26 -54.28
C GLN A 204 -27.45 -29.25 -54.49
N TYR A 205 -27.46 -28.13 -53.76
CA TYR A 205 -28.45 -27.07 -53.98
C TYR A 205 -28.28 -26.38 -55.35
N GLU A 206 -27.06 -26.09 -55.79
CA GLU A 206 -26.79 -25.54 -57.13
C GLU A 206 -27.28 -26.49 -58.24
N MET A 207 -27.05 -27.81 -58.11
CA MET A 207 -27.62 -28.81 -59.04
C MET A 207 -29.14 -28.91 -58.95
N ARG A 208 -29.75 -28.83 -57.76
CA ARG A 208 -31.21 -28.88 -57.60
C ARG A 208 -31.88 -27.64 -58.19
N ILE A 209 -31.30 -26.46 -58.01
CA ILE A 209 -31.74 -25.21 -58.65
C ILE A 209 -31.64 -25.33 -60.17
N ALA A 210 -30.52 -25.81 -60.71
CA ALA A 210 -30.36 -26.03 -62.15
C ALA A 210 -31.38 -27.04 -62.70
N SER A 211 -31.64 -28.14 -61.98
CA SER A 211 -32.66 -29.14 -62.34
C SER A 211 -34.06 -28.53 -62.38
N LEU A 212 -34.44 -27.75 -61.35
CA LEU A 212 -35.73 -27.06 -61.30
C LEU A 212 -35.85 -26.00 -62.40
N GLN A 213 -34.75 -25.33 -62.76
CA GLN A 213 -34.74 -24.36 -63.86
C GLN A 213 -34.91 -25.02 -65.23
N VAL A 214 -34.34 -26.21 -65.44
CA VAL A 214 -34.58 -27.04 -66.64
C VAL A 214 -36.02 -27.57 -66.66
N GLU A 215 -36.57 -27.98 -65.52
CA GLU A 215 -37.95 -28.44 -65.36
C GLU A 215 -38.96 -27.31 -65.63
N MET A 216 -38.68 -26.07 -65.19
CA MET A 216 -39.45 -24.89 -65.57
C MET A 216 -39.34 -24.59 -67.08
N GLN A 217 -38.18 -24.80 -67.70
CA GLN A 217 -37.99 -24.59 -69.14
C GLN A 217 -38.70 -25.66 -69.99
N SER A 218 -38.76 -26.92 -69.54
CA SER A 218 -39.52 -27.97 -70.23
C SER A 218 -41.04 -27.85 -70.02
N ALA A 219 -41.48 -27.44 -68.83
CA ALA A 219 -42.88 -27.13 -68.55
C ALA A 219 -43.37 -25.93 -69.40
N THR A 220 -42.61 -24.84 -69.45
CA THR A 220 -42.96 -23.67 -70.30
C THR A 220 -42.83 -23.94 -71.79
N ALA A 221 -42.02 -24.92 -72.22
CA ALA A 221 -42.03 -25.41 -73.60
C ALA A 221 -43.26 -26.29 -73.91
N SER A 222 -43.75 -27.07 -72.94
CA SER A 222 -44.92 -27.95 -73.11
C SER A 222 -46.25 -27.19 -73.14
N ASP A 223 -46.41 -26.16 -72.30
CA ASP A 223 -47.69 -25.45 -72.15
C ASP A 223 -48.06 -24.56 -73.36
N ILE A 224 -47.11 -24.32 -74.28
CA ILE A 224 -47.35 -23.70 -75.58
C ILE A 224 -47.99 -24.70 -76.59
N GLY A 225 -47.97 -26.00 -76.30
CA GLY A 225 -48.40 -27.08 -77.19
C GLY A 225 -49.78 -27.71 -76.91
N SER A 226 -50.49 -27.28 -75.87
CA SER A 226 -51.69 -27.97 -75.34
C SER A 226 -52.92 -27.87 -76.24
N LYS A 227 -53.17 -28.89 -77.07
CA LYS A 227 -54.47 -29.15 -77.73
C LYS A 227 -55.13 -30.41 -77.08
N PRO A 228 -56.41 -30.38 -76.68
CA PRO A 228 -56.97 -31.35 -75.72
C PRO A 228 -57.74 -32.51 -76.43
N PRO A 229 -58.29 -33.52 -75.72
CA PRO A 229 -57.52 -34.65 -75.15
C PRO A 229 -58.17 -36.05 -75.37
N THR A 230 -57.39 -37.14 -75.49
CA THR A 230 -57.95 -38.52 -75.66
C THR A 230 -57.05 -39.68 -75.16
N HIS A 231 -57.62 -40.56 -74.32
CA HIS A 231 -57.31 -42.00 -74.09
C HIS A 231 -55.89 -42.47 -73.66
N GLY A 232 -55.84 -43.69 -73.08
CA GLY A 232 -54.66 -44.35 -72.47
C GLY A 232 -54.50 -43.95 -70.99
N ASP A 233 -54.70 -44.78 -69.96
CA ASP A 233 -54.68 -46.26 -69.77
C ASP A 233 -53.29 -46.90 -69.57
N ASP A 234 -53.28 -48.06 -68.91
CA ASP A 234 -52.15 -48.93 -68.52
C ASP A 234 -51.15 -48.44 -67.43
N GLY A 235 -50.96 -49.25 -66.37
CA GLY A 235 -49.83 -49.10 -65.44
C GLY A 235 -49.92 -49.84 -64.10
N TRP A 236 -49.21 -50.98 -63.97
CA TRP A 236 -48.77 -51.60 -62.72
C TRP A 236 -49.81 -52.24 -61.78
N ASN A 237 -50.24 -53.46 -62.12
CA ASN A 237 -50.65 -54.47 -61.13
C ASN A 237 -50.17 -55.86 -61.57
N THR A 238 -49.05 -56.35 -61.01
CA THR A 238 -48.45 -57.66 -61.35
C THR A 238 -47.58 -58.21 -60.22
N SER A 239 -48.16 -59.02 -59.34
CA SER A 239 -47.47 -60.07 -58.57
C SER A 239 -48.50 -61.03 -57.94
N TRP A 240 -48.05 -62.21 -57.50
CA TRP A 240 -48.86 -63.27 -56.85
C TRP A 240 -49.83 -64.06 -57.75
N ASP A 241 -49.30 -64.85 -58.67
CA ASP A 241 -50.00 -65.95 -59.37
C ASP A 241 -49.07 -67.19 -59.48
N GLU A 242 -48.84 -67.89 -58.35
CA GLU A 242 -48.05 -69.15 -58.31
C GLU A 242 -48.60 -70.19 -57.30
N GLU A 243 -49.82 -70.73 -57.47
CA GLU A 243 -50.19 -72.02 -56.85
C GLU A 243 -51.43 -72.72 -57.46
N ASP A 244 -51.34 -73.33 -58.66
CA ASP A 244 -52.37 -74.30 -59.13
C ASP A 244 -51.84 -75.34 -60.16
N ASN A 245 -50.88 -76.19 -59.76
CA ASN A 245 -50.41 -77.30 -60.61
C ASN A 245 -49.91 -78.56 -59.86
N TRP A 246 -50.80 -79.26 -59.17
CA TRP A 246 -50.60 -80.68 -58.82
C TRP A 246 -51.91 -81.48 -58.90
N LYS A 247 -52.22 -82.01 -60.09
CA LYS A 247 -53.34 -82.95 -60.30
C LYS A 247 -52.90 -84.26 -60.95
N GLY A 248 -52.87 -85.31 -60.13
CA GLY A 248 -53.14 -86.68 -60.56
C GLY A 248 -51.92 -87.54 -60.94
N THR A 249 -51.60 -88.51 -60.08
CA THR A 249 -51.50 -89.95 -60.43
C THR A 249 -51.42 -90.79 -59.14
N GLY A 250 -52.55 -90.91 -58.43
CA GLY A 250 -52.67 -91.79 -57.26
C GLY A 250 -53.31 -93.12 -57.64
N SER A 251 -52.59 -94.24 -57.50
CA SER A 251 -53.07 -95.55 -57.91
C SER A 251 -53.99 -96.19 -56.87
N MET A 252 -55.22 -96.51 -57.31
CA MET A 252 -56.01 -97.70 -57.00
C MET A 252 -55.60 -98.53 -55.76
N SER A 253 -56.45 -98.49 -54.73
CA SER A 253 -56.47 -99.44 -53.62
C SER A 253 -57.93 -99.76 -53.26
N GLU A 254 -58.26 -101.03 -53.08
CA GLU A 254 -59.62 -101.49 -52.79
C GLU A 254 -60.00 -101.24 -51.33
N TYR A 255 -61.23 -100.77 -51.08
CA TYR A 255 -61.85 -100.79 -49.76
C TYR A 255 -63.28 -101.35 -49.84
N SER A 256 -63.58 -102.27 -48.92
CA SER A 256 -64.91 -102.84 -48.75
C SER A 256 -65.90 -101.80 -48.21
N ALA A 257 -67.17 -101.92 -48.59
CA ALA A 257 -68.22 -101.02 -48.10
C ALA A 257 -68.46 -101.20 -46.58
N PRO A 258 -68.43 -100.13 -45.76
CA PRO A 258 -68.74 -100.19 -44.33
C PRO A 258 -70.26 -100.27 -44.06
N SER A 259 -70.64 -100.54 -42.81
CA SER A 259 -72.05 -100.60 -42.42
C SER A 259 -72.70 -99.20 -42.38
N LEU A 260 -74.03 -99.15 -42.53
CA LEU A 260 -74.82 -97.92 -42.45
C LEU A 260 -74.71 -97.21 -41.09
N GLU A 261 -74.43 -97.96 -40.02
CA GLU A 261 -74.33 -97.46 -38.65
C GLU A 261 -72.94 -96.86 -38.36
N ASP A 262 -71.88 -97.43 -38.95
CA ASP A 262 -70.53 -96.84 -38.95
C ASP A 262 -70.53 -95.52 -39.73
N ALA A 263 -71.17 -95.49 -40.90
CA ALA A 263 -71.26 -94.30 -41.76
C ALA A 263 -71.99 -93.12 -41.07
N ALA A 264 -72.99 -93.39 -40.23
CA ALA A 264 -73.66 -92.37 -39.43
C ALA A 264 -72.73 -91.80 -38.35
N SER A 265 -72.04 -92.67 -37.61
CA SER A 265 -71.10 -92.30 -36.55
C SER A 265 -69.86 -91.56 -37.09
N GLN A 266 -69.37 -91.96 -38.26
CA GLN A 266 -68.30 -91.28 -38.98
C GLN A 266 -68.74 -89.88 -39.44
N LYS A 267 -70.00 -89.70 -39.85
CA LYS A 267 -70.55 -88.40 -40.27
C LYS A 267 -70.73 -87.41 -39.13
N THR A 268 -71.06 -87.85 -37.92
CA THR A 268 -71.05 -86.97 -36.74
C THR A 268 -69.62 -86.61 -36.35
N ALA A 269 -68.70 -87.58 -36.31
CA ALA A 269 -67.30 -87.32 -35.98
C ALA A 269 -66.61 -86.35 -36.97
N THR A 270 -66.89 -86.43 -38.27
CA THR A 270 -66.39 -85.44 -39.24
C THR A 270 -67.06 -84.08 -39.09
N SER A 271 -68.34 -84.01 -38.72
CA SER A 271 -69.01 -82.74 -38.39
C SER A 271 -68.38 -82.04 -37.19
N ASP A 272 -68.03 -82.78 -36.14
CA ASP A 272 -67.40 -82.24 -34.93
C ASP A 272 -65.95 -81.80 -35.20
N LEU A 273 -65.22 -82.51 -36.06
CA LEU A 273 -63.89 -82.12 -36.54
C LEU A 273 -63.95 -80.86 -37.43
N VAL A 274 -64.94 -80.73 -38.30
CA VAL A 274 -65.16 -79.51 -39.11
C VAL A 274 -65.49 -78.32 -38.21
N ALA A 275 -66.37 -78.49 -37.21
CA ALA A 275 -66.68 -77.43 -36.25
C ALA A 275 -65.45 -76.97 -35.44
N GLN A 276 -64.55 -77.89 -35.07
CA GLN A 276 -63.27 -77.56 -34.42
C GLN A 276 -62.29 -76.85 -35.37
N LEU A 277 -62.25 -77.23 -36.66
CA LEU A 277 -61.45 -76.54 -37.67
C LEU A 277 -61.96 -75.10 -37.92
N GLU A 278 -63.28 -74.90 -38.01
CA GLU A 278 -63.87 -73.56 -38.11
C GLU A 278 -63.55 -72.67 -36.89
N ASP A 279 -63.64 -73.21 -35.68
CA ASP A 279 -63.31 -72.50 -34.44
C ASP A 279 -61.80 -72.17 -34.35
N MET A 280 -60.94 -73.10 -34.73
CA MET A 280 -59.49 -72.86 -34.85
C MET A 280 -59.16 -71.82 -35.93
N GLN A 281 -59.88 -71.81 -37.06
CA GLN A 281 -59.68 -70.82 -38.11
C GLN A 281 -60.13 -69.43 -37.65
N ARG A 282 -61.29 -69.29 -37.01
CA ARG A 282 -61.75 -68.02 -36.42
C ARG A 282 -60.76 -67.48 -35.38
N LYS A 283 -60.16 -68.35 -34.57
CA LYS A 283 -59.10 -67.98 -33.61
C LYS A 283 -57.82 -67.50 -34.31
N TYR A 284 -57.44 -68.14 -35.41
CA TYR A 284 -56.30 -67.69 -36.22
C TYR A 284 -56.56 -66.33 -36.88
N GLU A 285 -57.75 -66.12 -37.45
CA GLU A 285 -58.19 -64.86 -38.03
C GLU A 285 -58.20 -63.73 -36.98
N GLN A 286 -58.74 -63.97 -35.79
CA GLN A 286 -58.70 -63.00 -34.68
C GLN A 286 -57.26 -62.69 -34.26
N LEU A 287 -56.39 -63.69 -34.10
CA LEU A 287 -54.98 -63.46 -33.74
C LEU A 287 -54.20 -62.67 -34.80
N GLN A 288 -54.55 -62.76 -36.08
CA GLN A 288 -53.96 -61.91 -37.12
C GLN A 288 -54.46 -60.46 -37.04
N VAL A 289 -55.74 -60.24 -36.69
CA VAL A 289 -56.29 -58.89 -36.42
C VAL A 289 -55.65 -58.27 -35.18
N ASP A 290 -55.54 -59.01 -34.08
CA ASP A 290 -54.92 -58.56 -32.83
C ASP A 290 -53.43 -58.23 -33.06
N LYS A 291 -52.72 -59.08 -33.79
CA LYS A 291 -51.33 -58.83 -34.21
C LYS A 291 -51.20 -57.58 -35.07
N ALA A 292 -52.10 -57.34 -36.03
CA ALA A 292 -52.08 -56.14 -36.86
C ALA A 292 -52.29 -54.87 -36.02
N GLY A 293 -53.25 -54.89 -35.09
CA GLY A 293 -53.49 -53.81 -34.14
C GLY A 293 -52.26 -53.51 -33.26
N LEU A 294 -51.65 -54.55 -32.68
CA LEU A 294 -50.41 -54.41 -31.88
C LEU A 294 -49.22 -53.90 -32.70
N MET A 295 -49.09 -54.28 -33.98
CA MET A 295 -48.06 -53.73 -34.86
C MET A 295 -48.31 -52.25 -35.19
N GLU A 296 -49.56 -51.83 -35.40
CA GLU A 296 -49.89 -50.42 -35.60
C GLU A 296 -49.66 -49.58 -34.32
N GLU A 297 -50.07 -50.09 -33.15
CA GLU A 297 -49.81 -49.44 -31.86
C GLU A 297 -48.30 -49.31 -31.59
N THR A 298 -47.52 -50.37 -31.87
CA THR A 298 -46.05 -50.33 -31.77
C THR A 298 -45.45 -49.26 -32.69
N ALA A 299 -45.91 -49.15 -33.93
CA ALA A 299 -45.45 -48.12 -34.86
C ALA A 299 -45.77 -46.70 -34.35
N ARG A 300 -47.01 -46.46 -33.90
CA ARG A 300 -47.44 -45.17 -33.33
C ARG A 300 -46.63 -44.78 -32.08
N LEU A 301 -46.27 -45.74 -31.23
CA LEU A 301 -45.41 -45.52 -30.06
C LEU A 301 -43.96 -45.20 -30.46
N VAL A 302 -43.40 -45.92 -31.44
CA VAL A 302 -42.06 -45.63 -31.99
C VAL A 302 -42.01 -44.21 -32.56
N ASP A 303 -43.00 -43.80 -33.35
CA ASP A 303 -43.10 -42.43 -33.87
C ASP A 303 -43.19 -41.38 -32.76
N SER A 304 -43.83 -41.69 -31.62
CA SER A 304 -43.90 -40.76 -30.48
C SER A 304 -42.56 -40.62 -29.76
N VAL A 305 -41.90 -41.74 -29.47
CA VAL A 305 -40.57 -41.73 -28.85
C VAL A 305 -39.54 -41.05 -29.76
N GLN A 306 -39.64 -41.21 -31.08
CA GLN A 306 -38.80 -40.47 -32.03
C GLN A 306 -39.09 -38.96 -32.00
N ARG A 307 -40.36 -38.53 -32.04
CA ARG A 307 -40.74 -37.11 -31.94
C ARG A 307 -40.25 -36.47 -30.63
N GLU A 308 -40.47 -37.14 -29.50
CA GLU A 308 -39.99 -36.68 -28.19
C GLU A 308 -38.46 -36.62 -28.11
N ARG A 309 -37.75 -37.60 -28.69
CA ARG A 309 -36.28 -37.55 -28.80
C ARG A 309 -35.79 -36.38 -29.64
N HIS A 310 -36.43 -36.08 -30.77
CA HIS A 310 -36.10 -34.92 -31.59
C HIS A 310 -36.39 -33.59 -30.87
N GLN A 311 -37.51 -33.50 -30.14
CA GLN A 311 -37.85 -32.31 -29.34
C GLN A 311 -36.87 -32.09 -28.19
N ASN A 312 -36.47 -33.15 -27.47
CA ASN A 312 -35.48 -33.07 -26.40
C ASN A 312 -34.08 -32.70 -26.92
N LEU A 313 -33.68 -33.20 -28.09
CA LEU A 313 -32.42 -32.80 -28.75
C LEU A 313 -32.43 -31.33 -29.16
N ALA A 314 -33.54 -30.84 -29.73
CA ALA A 314 -33.69 -29.43 -30.08
C ALA A 314 -33.64 -28.53 -28.83
N ALA A 315 -34.39 -28.86 -27.78
CA ALA A 315 -34.40 -28.11 -26.53
C ALA A 315 -33.03 -28.12 -25.82
N SER A 316 -32.29 -29.23 -25.84
CA SER A 316 -30.92 -29.26 -25.32
C SER A 316 -30.00 -28.34 -26.13
N SER A 317 -30.09 -28.37 -27.45
CA SER A 317 -29.27 -27.50 -28.32
C SER A 317 -29.58 -26.01 -28.13
N GLU A 318 -30.84 -25.66 -27.86
CA GLU A 318 -31.26 -24.29 -27.53
C GLU A 318 -30.71 -23.85 -26.17
N VAL A 319 -30.86 -24.70 -25.14
CA VAL A 319 -30.31 -24.47 -23.80
C VAL A 319 -28.78 -24.31 -23.83
N ASP A 320 -28.07 -25.12 -24.61
CA ASP A 320 -26.61 -25.02 -24.74
C ASP A 320 -26.20 -23.76 -25.52
N SER A 321 -26.94 -23.40 -26.58
CA SER A 321 -26.73 -22.12 -27.29
C SER A 321 -26.89 -20.90 -26.37
N LEU A 322 -27.90 -20.92 -25.48
CA LEU A 322 -28.13 -19.85 -24.49
C LEU A 322 -27.01 -19.77 -23.44
N LYS A 323 -26.42 -20.91 -23.03
CA LYS A 323 -25.23 -20.91 -22.14
C LYS A 323 -24.01 -20.28 -22.82
N TYR A 324 -23.76 -20.59 -24.09
CA TYR A 324 -22.66 -19.98 -24.84
C TYR A 324 -22.85 -18.47 -24.99
N GLU A 325 -24.06 -18.02 -25.35
CA GLU A 325 -24.39 -16.60 -25.49
C GLU A 325 -24.37 -15.84 -24.13
N ALA A 326 -24.62 -16.52 -23.01
CA ALA A 326 -24.44 -15.96 -21.67
C ALA A 326 -22.96 -15.81 -21.30
N ALA A 327 -22.16 -16.86 -21.51
CA ALA A 327 -20.72 -16.85 -21.25
C ALA A 327 -19.96 -15.85 -22.14
N GLU A 328 -20.41 -15.63 -23.39
CA GLU A 328 -19.84 -14.62 -24.28
C GLU A 328 -20.10 -13.19 -23.78
N ARG A 329 -21.30 -12.91 -23.23
CA ARG A 329 -21.60 -11.63 -22.58
C ARG A 329 -20.77 -11.41 -21.32
N GLU A 330 -20.65 -12.40 -20.45
CA GLU A 330 -19.80 -12.30 -19.24
C GLU A 330 -18.34 -12.01 -19.60
N LEU A 331 -17.85 -12.58 -20.70
CA LEU A 331 -16.49 -12.39 -21.19
C LEU A 331 -16.30 -10.98 -21.81
N ASP A 332 -17.29 -10.45 -22.53
CA ASP A 332 -17.26 -9.06 -23.02
C ASP A 332 -17.40 -8.02 -21.90
N ASP A 333 -18.23 -8.25 -20.88
CA ASP A 333 -18.30 -7.39 -19.69
C ASP A 333 -16.96 -7.41 -18.92
N ALA A 334 -16.31 -8.57 -18.81
CA ALA A 334 -14.96 -8.67 -18.24
C ALA A 334 -13.91 -7.91 -19.08
N ARG A 335 -13.96 -8.00 -20.41
CA ARG A 335 -13.10 -7.21 -21.32
C ARG A 335 -13.32 -5.70 -21.13
N ASN A 336 -14.57 -5.26 -21.06
CA ASN A 336 -14.93 -3.85 -20.83
C ASN A 336 -14.38 -3.36 -19.49
N LYS A 337 -14.47 -4.17 -18.43
CA LYS A 337 -13.91 -3.83 -17.11
C LYS A 337 -12.39 -3.76 -17.11
N ILE A 338 -11.70 -4.62 -17.86
CA ILE A 338 -10.24 -4.54 -18.04
C ILE A 338 -9.85 -3.21 -18.69
N VAL A 339 -10.51 -2.81 -19.78
CA VAL A 339 -10.22 -1.53 -20.47
C VAL A 339 -10.49 -0.32 -19.56
N GLU A 340 -11.53 -0.35 -18.73
CA GLU A 340 -11.78 0.70 -17.73
C GLU A 340 -10.66 0.79 -16.68
N LEU A 341 -10.17 -0.35 -16.20
CA LEU A 341 -9.07 -0.42 -15.23
C LEU A 341 -7.73 0.01 -15.85
N GLU A 342 -7.45 -0.34 -17.11
CA GLU A 342 -6.28 0.14 -17.85
C GLU A 342 -6.29 1.68 -18.00
N LEU A 343 -7.46 2.27 -18.28
CA LEU A 343 -7.63 3.72 -18.34
C LEU A 343 -7.39 4.38 -16.97
N GLN A 344 -7.91 3.78 -15.88
CA GLN A 344 -7.68 4.27 -14.52
C GLN A 344 -6.18 4.20 -14.14
N VAL A 345 -5.51 3.06 -14.40
CA VAL A 345 -4.08 2.89 -14.16
C VAL A 345 -3.26 3.93 -14.94
N SER A 346 -3.58 4.16 -16.22
CA SER A 346 -2.91 5.19 -17.03
C SER A 346 -3.10 6.60 -16.45
N SER A 347 -4.30 6.95 -15.98
CA SER A 347 -4.55 8.25 -15.34
C SER A 347 -3.80 8.42 -14.02
N LEU A 348 -3.66 7.36 -13.22
CA LEU A 348 -2.90 7.36 -11.97
C LEU A 348 -1.39 7.46 -12.22
N GLN A 349 -0.87 6.79 -13.26
CA GLN A 349 0.52 6.92 -13.71
C GLN A 349 0.82 8.36 -14.13
N GLN A 350 -0.04 8.98 -14.95
CA GLN A 350 0.13 10.38 -15.34
C GLN A 350 0.11 11.33 -14.14
N ASN A 351 -0.81 11.12 -13.19
CA ASN A 351 -0.88 11.94 -11.97
C ASN A 351 0.40 11.80 -11.12
N LEU A 352 0.94 10.59 -10.97
CA LEU A 352 2.21 10.35 -10.27
C LEU A 352 3.38 11.05 -10.98
N GLU A 353 3.50 10.94 -12.30
CA GLU A 353 4.57 11.60 -13.07
C GLU A 353 4.48 13.14 -12.96
N THR A 354 3.28 13.71 -12.94
CA THR A 354 3.13 15.16 -12.67
C THR A 354 3.47 15.55 -11.24
N LEU A 355 3.26 14.67 -10.26
CA LEU A 355 3.57 14.93 -8.85
C LEU A 355 5.07 14.82 -8.56
N ASP A 356 5.75 13.81 -9.14
CA ASP A 356 7.21 13.71 -9.08
C ASP A 356 7.87 14.89 -9.80
N GLY A 357 7.37 15.29 -10.98
CA GLY A 357 7.86 16.49 -11.68
C GLY A 357 7.71 17.77 -10.86
N GLN A 358 6.58 17.95 -10.17
CA GLN A 358 6.38 19.06 -9.23
C GLN A 358 7.32 18.94 -8.01
N HIS A 359 7.58 17.73 -7.51
CA HIS A 359 8.49 17.53 -6.39
C HIS A 359 9.95 17.86 -6.79
N GLU A 360 10.41 17.41 -7.97
CA GLU A 360 11.72 17.78 -8.51
C GLU A 360 11.87 19.28 -8.75
N GLU A 361 10.84 19.96 -9.31
CA GLU A 361 10.87 21.41 -9.51
C GLU A 361 10.95 22.17 -8.17
N ASN A 362 10.14 21.78 -7.18
CA ASN A 362 10.20 22.37 -5.84
C ASN A 362 11.54 22.12 -5.14
N LEU A 363 12.10 20.90 -5.25
CA LEU A 363 13.39 20.55 -4.65
C LEU A 363 14.55 21.32 -5.32
N SER A 364 14.50 21.47 -6.64
CA SER A 364 15.42 22.29 -7.43
C SER A 364 15.33 23.78 -7.04
N GLY A 365 14.11 24.31 -6.92
CA GLY A 365 13.85 25.67 -6.47
C GLY A 365 14.37 25.95 -5.06
N HIS A 366 14.17 25.03 -4.11
CA HIS A 366 14.72 25.14 -2.77
C HIS A 366 16.25 25.01 -2.74
N LEU A 367 16.85 24.16 -3.58
CA LEU A 367 18.31 24.09 -3.72
C LEU A 367 18.89 25.39 -4.27
N GLU A 368 18.24 26.05 -5.23
CA GLU A 368 18.70 27.33 -5.77
C GLU A 368 18.52 28.50 -4.78
N GLN A 369 17.40 28.53 -4.06
CA GLN A 369 17.20 29.44 -2.92
C GLN A 369 18.30 29.28 -1.87
N LEU A 370 18.64 28.04 -1.51
CA LEU A 370 19.68 27.75 -0.53
C LEU A 370 21.09 28.16 -1.03
N LYS A 371 21.39 28.00 -2.33
CA LYS A 371 22.62 28.53 -2.95
C LYS A 371 22.68 30.06 -2.88
N SER A 372 21.59 30.77 -3.20
CA SER A 372 21.55 32.23 -3.10
C SER A 372 21.79 32.70 -1.67
N ALA A 373 21.05 32.14 -0.70
CA ALA A 373 21.20 32.47 0.70
C ALA A 373 22.61 32.15 1.24
N TYR A 374 23.24 31.06 0.77
CA TYR A 374 24.64 30.74 1.09
C TYR A 374 25.60 31.77 0.50
N ALA A 375 25.45 32.15 -0.78
CA ALA A 375 26.29 33.15 -1.43
C ALA A 375 26.16 34.55 -0.80
N GLU A 376 24.95 34.93 -0.40
CA GLU A 376 24.68 36.15 0.37
C GLU A 376 25.34 36.10 1.76
N SER A 377 25.25 34.96 2.46
CA SER A 377 25.91 34.76 3.75
C SER A 377 27.45 34.79 3.63
N GLU A 378 28.01 34.28 2.53
CA GLU A 378 29.44 34.32 2.24
C GLU A 378 29.90 35.75 1.92
N ALA A 379 29.16 36.49 1.09
CA ALA A 379 29.45 37.90 0.81
C ALA A 379 29.37 38.77 2.08
N ASN A 380 28.40 38.51 2.97
CA ASN A 380 28.29 39.17 4.26
C ASN A 380 29.43 38.79 5.22
N ARG A 381 29.87 37.51 5.24
CA ARG A 381 31.07 37.07 5.97
C ARG A 381 32.30 37.83 5.48
N GLU A 382 32.51 37.94 4.17
CA GLU A 382 33.62 38.73 3.62
C GLU A 382 33.52 40.21 3.99
N GLN A 383 32.32 40.80 4.01
CA GLN A 383 32.13 42.18 4.45
C GLN A 383 32.52 42.35 5.92
N MET A 384 32.10 41.43 6.80
CA MET A 384 32.50 41.43 8.21
C MET A 384 34.03 41.26 8.35
N ASP A 385 34.64 40.35 7.59
CA ASP A 385 36.10 40.17 7.57
C ASP A 385 36.84 41.45 7.10
N ARG A 386 36.26 42.24 6.19
CA ARG A 386 36.81 43.54 5.76
C ARG A 386 36.67 44.59 6.87
N GLN A 387 35.50 44.67 7.52
CA GLN A 387 35.26 45.57 8.65
C GLN A 387 36.17 45.26 9.85
N MET A 388 36.35 43.98 10.19
CA MET A 388 37.27 43.54 11.26
C MET A 388 38.73 43.91 10.97
N ARG A 389 39.17 43.88 9.71
CA ARG A 389 40.51 44.35 9.32
C ARG A 389 40.66 45.86 9.49
N ASP A 390 39.65 46.66 9.11
CA ASP A 390 39.68 48.13 9.26
C ASP A 390 39.59 48.57 10.73
N VAL A 391 38.80 47.88 11.55
CA VAL A 391 38.81 48.05 13.02
C VAL A 391 40.17 47.68 13.60
N SER A 392 40.83 46.62 13.10
CA SER A 392 42.17 46.23 13.56
C SER A 392 43.27 47.23 13.17
N THR A 393 43.26 47.77 11.95
CA THR A 393 44.23 48.80 11.53
C THR A 393 44.02 50.13 12.24
N THR A 394 42.75 50.52 12.48
CA THR A 394 42.44 51.75 13.23
C THR A 394 42.74 51.61 14.73
N LEU A 395 42.54 50.42 15.33
CA LEU A 395 43.00 50.11 16.69
C LEU A 395 44.52 50.15 16.79
N SER A 396 45.26 49.43 15.93
CA SER A 396 46.73 49.43 15.95
C SER A 396 47.31 50.83 15.76
N ARG A 397 46.73 51.63 14.86
CA ARG A 397 47.08 53.06 14.74
C ARG A 397 46.83 53.85 16.03
N ARG A 398 45.72 53.57 16.74
CA ARG A 398 45.42 54.23 18.02
C ARG A 398 46.32 53.77 19.16
N GLU A 399 46.79 52.52 19.15
CA GLU A 399 47.81 52.03 20.07
C GLU A 399 49.16 52.73 19.83
N ASP A 400 49.56 52.96 18.57
CA ASP A 400 50.76 53.74 18.25
C ASP A 400 50.60 55.24 18.56
N GLU A 401 49.43 55.84 18.30
CA GLU A 401 49.12 57.22 18.71
C GLU A 401 49.13 57.37 20.25
N LEU A 402 48.62 56.39 20.99
CA LEU A 402 48.70 56.34 22.46
C LEU A 402 50.14 56.18 22.95
N ARG A 403 50.90 55.22 22.41
CA ARG A 403 52.32 55.01 22.73
C ARG A 403 53.16 56.27 22.51
N ALA A 404 52.92 57.00 21.42
CA ALA A 404 53.59 58.28 21.13
C ALA A 404 53.14 59.42 22.06
N VAL A 405 51.91 59.38 22.60
CA VAL A 405 51.44 60.31 23.64
C VAL A 405 52.02 59.97 25.01
N GLU A 406 52.12 58.69 25.36
CA GLU A 406 52.78 58.20 26.58
C GLU A 406 54.28 58.54 26.57
N GLU A 407 54.98 58.34 25.44
CA GLU A 407 56.38 58.73 25.26
C GLU A 407 56.56 60.25 25.40
N ARG A 408 55.69 61.07 24.78
CA ARG A 408 55.71 62.53 24.95
C ARG A 408 55.37 62.98 26.37
N LEU A 409 54.50 62.26 27.08
CA LEU A 409 54.18 62.52 28.48
C LEU A 409 55.36 62.17 29.38
N ALA A 410 56.03 61.04 29.12
CA ALA A 410 57.26 60.65 29.80
C ALA A 410 58.39 61.66 29.53
N GLU A 411 58.57 62.13 28.29
CA GLU A 411 59.49 63.24 27.98
C GLU A 411 59.13 64.53 28.72
N ALA A 412 57.84 64.89 28.80
CA ALA A 412 57.38 66.11 29.47
C ALA A 412 57.50 66.04 31.01
N GLN A 413 57.52 64.84 31.58
CA GLN A 413 57.82 64.59 32.99
C GLN A 413 59.33 64.48 33.25
N ALA A 414 60.10 63.92 32.31
CA ALA A 414 61.55 63.78 32.39
C ALA A 414 62.31 65.08 32.11
N LYS A 415 61.72 66.00 31.33
CA LYS A 415 62.17 67.40 31.22
C LYS A 415 61.71 68.15 32.47
N PRO A 416 62.61 68.54 33.40
CA PRO A 416 62.21 69.32 34.56
C PRO A 416 61.80 70.72 34.11
N SER A 417 60.49 70.95 34.00
CA SER A 417 59.88 72.28 34.01
C SER A 417 60.00 72.88 35.42
N ALA A 418 61.24 73.20 35.80
CA ALA A 418 61.55 73.92 37.02
C ALA A 418 60.75 75.24 37.04
N SER A 419 59.97 75.44 38.10
CA SER A 419 59.00 76.54 38.26
C SER A 419 57.71 76.45 37.42
N ALA A 420 56.77 75.59 37.83
CA ALA A 420 55.34 75.75 37.50
C ALA A 420 54.39 75.21 38.59
N SER A 421 54.47 73.91 38.91
CA SER A 421 53.32 73.16 39.43
C SER A 421 52.95 73.30 40.92
N LYS A 422 53.88 73.76 41.78
CA LYS A 422 53.58 74.01 43.21
C LYS A 422 53.27 75.49 43.50
N GLY A 423 54.07 76.40 42.98
CA GLY A 423 53.90 77.84 43.20
C GLY A 423 52.59 78.39 42.63
N ALA A 424 52.20 77.99 41.42
CA ALA A 424 51.03 78.57 40.75
C ALA A 424 49.70 78.28 41.46
N ARG A 425 49.50 77.05 41.98
CA ARG A 425 48.31 76.72 42.78
C ARG A 425 48.32 77.46 44.10
N GLN A 426 49.40 77.36 44.88
CA GLN A 426 49.47 78.00 46.19
C GLN A 426 49.35 79.53 46.12
N ALA A 427 49.89 80.17 45.07
CA ALA A 427 49.71 81.60 44.84
C ALA A 427 48.26 81.96 44.45
N ALA A 428 47.63 81.19 43.56
CA ALA A 428 46.23 81.41 43.19
C ALA A 428 45.29 81.23 44.39
N ASP A 429 45.47 80.16 45.18
CA ASP A 429 44.71 79.90 46.39
C ASP A 429 44.93 81.01 47.44
N GLN A 430 46.18 81.47 47.61
CA GLN A 430 46.52 82.56 48.52
C GLN A 430 45.93 83.92 48.08
N GLU A 431 45.88 84.21 46.77
CA GLU A 431 45.29 85.45 46.25
C GLU A 431 43.76 85.42 46.27
N VAL A 432 43.14 84.27 45.97
CA VAL A 432 41.69 84.05 46.16
C VAL A 432 41.33 84.23 47.64
N LEU A 433 42.04 83.57 48.57
CA LEU A 433 41.81 83.74 50.01
C LEU A 433 42.04 85.19 50.46
N ARG A 434 43.10 85.85 49.99
CA ARG A 434 43.37 87.26 50.30
C ARG A 434 42.21 88.15 49.86
N ASN A 435 41.67 87.96 48.66
CA ASN A 435 40.52 88.72 48.16
C ASN A 435 39.22 88.39 48.89
N LEU A 436 39.04 87.14 49.35
CA LEU A 436 37.89 86.71 50.15
C LEU A 436 37.91 87.34 51.56
N PHE A 437 39.07 87.40 52.21
CA PHE A 437 39.24 88.14 53.46
C PHE A 437 39.12 89.66 53.27
N LEU A 438 39.66 90.21 52.18
CA LEU A 438 39.55 91.64 51.90
C LEU A 438 38.10 92.07 51.68
N SER A 439 37.30 91.26 50.98
CA SER A 439 35.87 91.54 50.80
C SER A 439 35.10 91.44 52.12
N TYR A 440 35.44 90.52 53.03
CA TYR A 440 34.83 90.48 54.38
C TYR A 440 35.13 91.74 55.21
N PHE A 441 36.38 92.24 55.19
CA PHE A 441 36.74 93.44 55.94
C PHE A 441 36.21 94.75 55.32
N THR A 442 36.07 94.81 53.99
CA THR A 442 35.61 96.02 53.26
C THR A 442 34.11 96.08 52.98
N ALA A 443 33.38 94.95 53.07
CA ALA A 443 31.93 94.93 52.92
C ALA A 443 31.24 95.84 53.97
N PRO A 444 30.09 96.45 53.65
CA PRO A 444 29.25 97.10 54.64
C PRO A 444 28.62 96.05 55.58
N ASN A 445 28.24 96.47 56.80
CA ASN A 445 27.94 95.55 57.90
C ASN A 445 26.74 94.61 57.65
N ASP A 446 25.83 94.99 56.76
CA ASP A 446 24.72 94.18 56.25
C ASP A 446 25.17 92.95 55.46
N LYS A 447 26.31 93.02 54.75
CA LYS A 447 26.79 91.95 53.86
C LYS A 447 27.92 91.09 54.44
N LYS A 448 28.53 91.51 55.54
CA LYS A 448 29.62 90.75 56.20
C LYS A 448 29.23 89.32 56.55
N ARG A 449 27.98 89.09 56.97
CA ARG A 449 27.45 87.74 57.26
C ARG A 449 27.46 86.84 56.02
N GLU A 450 26.97 87.34 54.89
CA GLU A 450 26.93 86.60 53.62
C GLU A 450 28.34 86.25 53.14
N VAL A 451 29.27 87.20 53.19
CA VAL A 451 30.69 86.95 52.86
C VAL A 451 31.34 85.96 53.83
N ALA A 452 31.00 85.98 55.13
CA ALA A 452 31.50 84.99 56.09
C ALA A 452 31.00 83.57 55.81
N HIS A 453 29.74 83.39 55.42
CA HIS A 453 29.23 82.09 54.98
C HIS A 453 29.95 81.58 53.73
N LEU A 454 30.24 82.47 52.77
CA LEU A 454 31.04 82.14 51.59
C LEU A 454 32.47 81.72 51.96
N LEU A 455 33.12 82.45 52.87
CA LEU A 455 34.45 82.14 53.40
C LEU A 455 34.49 80.77 54.10
N ALA A 456 33.48 80.46 54.91
CA ALA A 456 33.37 79.17 55.60
C ALA A 456 33.11 78.02 54.62
N SER A 457 32.28 78.22 53.59
CA SER A 457 32.02 77.21 52.56
C SER A 457 33.24 76.93 51.68
N VAL A 458 34.06 77.93 51.37
CA VAL A 458 35.30 77.77 50.59
C VAL A 458 36.40 77.10 51.42
N LEU A 459 36.43 77.33 52.74
CA LEU A 459 37.34 76.66 53.67
C LEU A 459 36.87 75.25 54.10
N GLY A 460 35.74 74.76 53.58
CA GLY A 460 35.29 73.38 53.80
C GLY A 460 34.63 73.10 55.15
N PHE A 461 34.17 74.12 55.89
CA PHE A 461 33.43 73.93 57.14
C PHE A 461 32.11 73.19 56.90
N SER A 462 31.71 72.34 57.86
CA SER A 462 30.47 71.58 57.76
C SER A 462 29.23 72.44 57.93
N ALA A 463 28.09 71.99 57.38
CA ALA A 463 26.83 72.72 57.45
C ALA A 463 26.36 73.00 58.90
N GLU A 464 26.75 72.16 59.87
CA GLU A 464 26.42 72.36 61.29
C GLU A 464 27.27 73.45 61.95
N GLU A 465 28.55 73.58 61.57
CA GLU A 465 29.43 74.64 62.05
C GLU A 465 29.03 75.99 61.46
N ILE A 466 28.70 76.02 60.17
CA ILE A 466 28.17 77.20 59.48
C ILE A 466 26.85 77.65 60.14
N LYS A 467 25.99 76.70 60.56
CA LYS A 467 24.75 77.01 61.31
C LYS A 467 25.00 77.55 62.72
N LYS A 468 26.11 77.19 63.39
CA LYS A 468 26.51 77.81 64.68
C LYS A 468 26.96 79.26 64.52
N MET A 469 27.47 79.68 63.35
CA MET A 469 27.83 81.08 63.09
C MET A 469 26.60 82.01 63.04
N ASP A 470 25.43 81.48 62.64
CA ASP A 470 24.18 82.26 62.58
C ASP A 470 23.70 82.69 63.99
N GLY A 471 23.97 81.89 65.03
CA GLY A 471 23.57 82.12 66.42
C GLY A 471 24.28 83.27 67.17
N GLY A 472 24.84 84.26 66.46
CA GLY A 472 25.44 85.47 67.05
C GLY A 472 26.88 85.34 67.57
N ALA A 473 27.47 84.14 67.55
CA ALA A 473 28.80 83.88 68.13
C ALA A 473 30.01 84.25 67.23
N VAL A 474 29.81 85.00 66.14
CA VAL A 474 30.83 85.29 65.10
C VAL A 474 32.07 86.04 65.66
N SER A 475 31.97 86.69 66.83
CA SER A 475 33.14 87.30 67.48
C SER A 475 34.10 86.30 68.14
N GLY A 476 33.70 85.03 68.31
CA GLY A 476 34.51 84.02 69.01
C GLY A 476 35.73 83.56 68.21
N TRP A 477 35.51 83.03 67.00
CA TRP A 477 36.59 82.43 66.19
C TRP A 477 37.64 83.45 65.72
N LEU A 478 37.22 84.68 65.40
CA LEU A 478 38.13 85.79 65.06
C LEU A 478 38.86 86.38 66.28
N GLY A 479 38.48 86.02 67.52
CA GLY A 479 39.17 86.43 68.74
C GLY A 479 40.62 85.96 68.81
N PHE A 480 40.93 84.81 68.18
CA PHE A 480 42.29 84.28 68.05
C PHE A 480 43.26 85.24 67.34
N LEU A 481 42.77 86.08 66.42
CA LEU A 481 43.59 87.00 65.62
C LEU A 481 43.72 88.42 66.22
N ARG A 482 43.13 88.69 67.38
CA ARG A 482 43.17 90.00 68.06
C ARG A 482 43.60 89.85 69.52
N GLY A 483 44.83 89.36 69.71
CA GLY A 483 45.36 88.97 71.02
C GLY A 483 45.66 90.11 71.98
N GLY A 484 46.01 89.74 73.23
CA GLY A 484 46.47 90.67 74.26
C GLY A 484 46.98 90.00 75.54
N GLY A 485 48.23 90.31 75.91
CA GLY A 485 48.73 90.29 77.29
C GLY A 485 49.08 88.93 77.94
N GLY A 486 50.29 88.42 77.69
CA GLY A 486 50.90 87.32 78.47
C GLY A 486 52.38 87.12 78.12
N ASN A 487 53.26 87.01 79.11
CA ASN A 487 54.71 87.03 78.91
C ASN A 487 55.35 85.63 79.00
N THR A 488 55.50 84.95 77.87
CA THR A 488 56.39 83.79 77.64
C THR A 488 56.82 83.76 76.16
N PRO A 489 58.02 83.27 75.82
CA PRO A 489 58.56 83.38 74.46
C PRO A 489 57.92 82.42 73.45
N ASP A 490 57.99 82.85 72.18
CA ASP A 490 57.87 82.13 70.91
C ASP A 490 57.49 80.64 70.99
N THR A 491 56.23 80.34 70.67
CA THR A 491 55.85 79.05 70.07
C THR A 491 55.15 79.32 68.74
N SER A 492 55.51 78.56 67.70
CA SER A 492 55.00 78.81 66.35
C SER A 492 53.59 78.23 66.14
N ILE A 493 52.80 78.80 65.24
CA ILE A 493 51.53 78.19 64.80
C ILE A 493 51.76 76.78 64.25
N THR A 494 52.89 76.55 63.56
CA THR A 494 53.31 75.22 63.09
C THR A 494 53.51 74.23 64.24
N GLU A 495 53.97 74.71 65.39
CA GLU A 495 54.29 73.91 66.58
C GLU A 495 53.03 73.51 67.36
N GLN A 496 52.02 74.38 67.36
CA GLN A 496 50.67 74.06 67.85
C GLN A 496 49.97 73.06 66.91
N PHE A 497 50.16 73.18 65.60
CA PHE A 497 49.64 72.23 64.60
C PHE A 497 50.31 70.85 64.67
N ILE A 498 51.62 70.79 64.94
CA ILE A 498 52.35 69.53 65.19
C ILE A 498 51.79 68.83 66.44
N LYS A 499 51.60 69.55 67.56
CA LYS A 499 51.00 68.97 68.78
C LYS A 499 49.61 68.39 68.56
N PHE A 500 48.79 69.01 67.69
CA PHE A 500 47.48 68.47 67.32
C PHE A 500 47.61 67.10 66.61
N LEU A 501 48.49 67.00 65.61
CA LEU A 501 48.76 65.75 64.89
C LEU A 501 49.35 64.66 65.81
N GLU A 502 50.22 65.03 66.75
CA GLU A 502 50.76 64.11 67.77
C GLU A 502 49.67 63.53 68.67
N THR A 503 48.65 64.33 69.04
CA THR A 503 47.53 63.86 69.86
C THR A 503 46.56 62.93 69.13
N GLU A 504 46.38 63.06 67.81
CA GLU A 504 45.44 62.24 67.04
C GLU A 504 46.06 60.90 66.57
N SER A 505 47.38 60.87 66.31
CA SER A 505 48.09 59.72 65.74
C SER A 505 48.14 58.46 66.63
N THR A 506 48.03 58.60 67.95
CA THR A 506 48.31 57.49 68.90
C THR A 506 47.18 56.47 69.08
N VAL A 507 46.01 56.65 68.47
CA VAL A 507 44.84 55.75 68.61
C VAL A 507 44.90 54.53 67.67
N ALA A 508 45.75 54.56 66.64
CA ALA A 508 45.74 53.59 65.52
C ALA A 508 46.45 52.23 65.76
N ALA A 509 46.82 51.89 67.00
CA ALA A 509 47.86 50.87 67.25
C ALA A 509 47.52 49.74 68.24
N ASN A 510 46.32 49.13 68.19
CA ASN A 510 46.08 47.84 68.88
C ASN A 510 44.86 47.02 68.37
N ALA A 511 44.99 46.33 67.24
CA ALA A 511 44.07 45.24 66.86
C ALA A 511 44.68 44.28 65.81
N GLY A 512 44.93 43.02 66.18
CA GLY A 512 45.18 41.97 65.18
C GLY A 512 45.89 40.70 65.67
N LYS A 513 45.19 39.55 65.61
CA LYS A 513 45.73 38.22 65.22
C LYS A 513 44.69 37.08 65.29
N ALA A 514 44.90 36.13 64.37
CA ALA A 514 44.75 34.66 64.49
C ALA A 514 43.49 33.91 63.98
N HIS A 515 43.80 32.72 63.44
CA HIS A 515 42.97 31.54 63.13
C HIS A 515 42.01 31.58 61.92
N ALA A 516 41.80 30.49 61.15
CA ALA A 516 42.61 29.27 60.93
C ALA A 516 42.11 28.51 59.67
N LEU A 517 42.96 27.64 59.09
CA LEU A 517 42.64 26.66 58.02
C LEU A 517 42.42 25.26 58.65
N PRO A 518 41.68 24.31 58.03
CA PRO A 518 42.38 23.31 57.18
C PRO A 518 41.58 22.59 56.04
N THR A 519 42.28 22.36 54.92
CA THR A 519 42.38 21.14 54.05
C THR A 519 41.18 20.40 53.39
N ASP A 520 41.53 19.83 52.21
CA ASP A 520 40.95 18.69 51.46
C ASP A 520 39.62 18.84 50.67
N ARG A 521 39.35 18.09 49.57
CA ARG A 521 40.21 17.49 48.51
C ARG A 521 39.35 16.94 47.35
N ALA A 522 39.87 17.01 46.11
CA ALA A 522 39.50 16.26 44.89
C ALA A 522 38.15 16.52 44.15
N SER A 523 38.30 17.05 42.92
CA SER A 523 37.82 16.46 41.65
C SER A 523 36.32 16.22 41.38
N SER A 524 35.71 17.08 40.56
CA SER A 524 35.45 16.76 39.13
C SER A 524 34.97 17.99 38.34
N VAL A 525 35.29 18.03 37.04
CA VAL A 525 35.13 19.13 36.04
C VAL A 525 35.18 18.47 34.64
N PRO A 526 34.56 18.98 33.54
CA PRO A 526 33.72 20.17 33.34
C PRO A 526 32.20 19.77 33.26
N VAL A 527 31.21 20.40 32.60
CA VAL A 527 31.10 21.47 31.55
C VAL A 527 29.80 22.28 31.75
N GLY A 528 29.58 23.34 30.94
CA GLY A 528 28.29 24.05 30.82
C GLY A 528 27.27 23.35 29.91
N GLY A 529 26.08 23.88 29.62
CA GLY A 529 25.50 25.20 29.97
C GLY A 529 25.98 26.36 29.07
N PRO A 530 25.21 27.46 28.91
CA PRO A 530 23.84 27.71 29.37
C PRO A 530 22.88 28.45 28.38
N SER A 531 21.59 28.47 28.75
CA SER A 531 20.59 29.57 28.59
C SER A 531 20.25 30.23 27.23
N SER A 532 18.92 30.28 26.96
CA SER A 532 18.08 31.44 26.59
C SER A 532 18.53 32.48 25.53
N GLY A 533 17.68 32.94 24.60
CA GLY A 533 16.28 32.58 24.27
C GLY A 533 15.44 33.74 23.72
N ARG A 534 14.25 33.41 23.16
CA ARG A 534 13.09 34.31 22.83
C ARG A 534 13.30 35.43 21.80
N SER A 535 12.63 35.33 20.63
CA SER A 535 11.59 36.29 20.17
C SER A 535 10.90 35.90 18.85
N THR A 536 9.64 36.31 18.72
CA THR A 536 8.72 36.30 17.55
C THR A 536 8.90 37.60 16.71
N PRO A 537 8.31 37.81 15.49
CA PRO A 537 6.96 37.38 15.06
C PRO A 537 6.71 37.03 13.56
N ALA A 538 5.42 36.77 13.30
CA ALA A 538 4.76 36.29 12.07
C ALA A 538 4.76 37.20 10.83
N PHE A 539 4.35 36.63 9.68
CA PHE A 539 3.38 37.21 8.75
C PHE A 539 2.61 36.11 7.97
N ALA A 540 1.74 36.45 7.01
CA ALA A 540 0.66 35.58 6.50
C ALA A 540 0.43 35.68 4.96
N PHE A 541 -0.68 35.09 4.47
CA PHE A 541 -1.09 34.84 3.07
C PHE A 541 -0.32 33.70 2.36
N GLY A 542 -0.93 32.90 1.49
CA GLY A 542 -2.35 32.79 1.08
C GLY A 542 -2.55 31.60 0.13
N HIS A 543 -3.80 31.14 -0.09
CA HIS A 543 -4.08 29.96 -0.95
C HIS A 543 -5.16 30.25 -2.00
N GLN A 544 -4.88 29.81 -3.23
CA GLN A 544 -5.83 29.75 -4.35
C GLN A 544 -6.49 28.36 -4.42
N ARG A 545 -7.55 28.23 -5.23
CA ARG A 545 -8.38 27.03 -5.35
C ARG A 545 -8.45 26.58 -6.82
N PRO A 546 -8.20 25.30 -7.15
CA PRO A 546 -8.33 24.80 -8.53
C PRO A 546 -9.80 24.52 -8.92
N PRO A 547 -10.11 24.45 -10.24
CA PRO A 547 -11.45 24.15 -10.75
C PRO A 547 -11.80 22.65 -10.66
N SER A 548 -13.11 22.34 -10.80
CA SER A 548 -13.66 20.98 -10.74
C SER A 548 -14.21 20.55 -12.11
N ILE A 549 -13.99 19.28 -12.47
CA ILE A 549 -14.42 18.68 -13.74
C ILE A 549 -15.89 18.22 -13.66
N GLY A 550 -16.54 18.07 -14.83
CA GLY A 550 -17.97 17.85 -14.98
C GLY A 550 -18.52 16.50 -14.47
N GLN A 551 -19.84 16.44 -14.41
CA GLN A 551 -20.61 15.31 -13.89
C GLN A 551 -20.84 14.20 -14.93
N ALA A 552 -20.83 12.95 -14.49
CA ALA A 552 -21.52 11.84 -15.15
C ALA A 552 -22.36 11.11 -14.09
N SER A 553 -23.63 10.84 -14.40
CA SER A 553 -24.55 10.15 -13.47
C SER A 553 -24.57 8.66 -13.75
N LEU A 554 -24.47 7.82 -12.72
CA LEU A 554 -24.70 6.38 -12.82
C LEU A 554 -26.00 5.99 -12.10
N LEU A 555 -26.75 5.11 -12.76
CA LEU A 555 -28.05 4.62 -12.32
C LEU A 555 -27.84 3.48 -11.31
N THR A 556 -28.47 3.55 -10.14
CA THR A 556 -28.37 2.49 -9.13
C THR A 556 -29.58 1.57 -9.19
N GLY A 557 -29.33 0.26 -9.28
CA GLY A 557 -30.31 -0.80 -9.14
C GLY A 557 -29.72 -1.93 -8.28
N PRO A 558 -30.46 -2.48 -7.29
CA PRO A 558 -29.93 -3.50 -6.40
C PRO A 558 -30.01 -4.89 -7.04
N MET A 559 -28.97 -5.72 -6.83
CA MET A 559 -29.08 -7.18 -6.93
C MET A 559 -29.10 -7.78 -5.53
N ASP A 560 -30.12 -8.58 -5.24
CA ASP A 560 -30.13 -9.49 -4.09
C ASP A 560 -29.24 -10.71 -4.39
N MET A 561 -28.37 -11.07 -3.45
CA MET A 561 -27.57 -12.31 -3.50
C MET A 561 -28.01 -13.29 -2.40
N PRO A 562 -28.38 -14.54 -2.74
CA PRO A 562 -28.86 -15.50 -1.76
C PRO A 562 -27.70 -16.12 -0.96
N ALA A 563 -27.85 -16.16 0.36
CA ALA A 563 -26.84 -16.76 1.24
C ALA A 563 -26.86 -18.30 1.15
N LEU A 564 -25.71 -18.89 0.79
CA LEU A 564 -25.46 -20.33 0.91
C LEU A 564 -24.53 -20.61 2.09
N ASN A 565 -25.00 -21.43 3.04
CA ASN A 565 -24.30 -21.73 4.28
C ASN A 565 -24.45 -23.23 4.62
N SER A 566 -23.40 -24.03 4.38
CA SER A 566 -23.29 -25.42 4.85
C SER A 566 -21.83 -25.92 4.75
N PRO A 567 -21.34 -26.70 5.74
CA PRO A 567 -19.95 -27.17 5.77
C PRO A 567 -19.74 -28.52 5.08
N LEU A 568 -18.54 -28.75 4.54
CA LEU A 568 -18.15 -30.04 3.95
C LEU A 568 -17.93 -31.13 5.03
N ARG A 569 -18.25 -32.37 4.66
CA ARG A 569 -17.89 -33.61 5.35
C ARG A 569 -17.37 -34.60 4.30
N PRO A 570 -16.25 -35.31 4.52
CA PRO A 570 -15.66 -36.15 3.48
C PRO A 570 -16.54 -37.39 3.16
N PRO A 571 -16.51 -37.90 1.92
CA PRO A 571 -17.22 -39.11 1.54
C PRO A 571 -16.56 -40.37 2.12
N VAL A 572 -17.34 -41.46 2.17
CA VAL A 572 -16.89 -42.81 2.51
C VAL A 572 -17.22 -43.73 1.33
N ASP A 573 -16.34 -44.68 1.03
CA ASP A 573 -16.45 -45.56 -0.13
C ASP A 573 -17.78 -46.33 -0.20
N ARG A 574 -18.35 -46.37 -1.41
CA ARG A 574 -19.56 -47.16 -1.75
C ARG A 574 -19.48 -47.89 -3.10
N THR A 575 -18.35 -47.81 -3.78
CA THR A 575 -18.12 -48.46 -5.08
C THR A 575 -17.97 -49.98 -5.00
N SER A 576 -17.67 -50.52 -3.81
CA SER A 576 -17.47 -51.97 -3.62
C SER A 576 -18.76 -52.79 -3.45
N ASP A 577 -19.89 -52.17 -3.11
CA ASP A 577 -21.15 -52.91 -2.87
C ASP A 577 -21.98 -53.07 -4.15
N ALA A 578 -22.07 -52.03 -4.98
CA ALA A 578 -22.86 -52.05 -6.23
C ALA A 578 -22.37 -53.13 -7.24
N LEU A 579 -21.06 -53.39 -7.28
CA LEU A 579 -20.47 -54.45 -8.12
C LEU A 579 -20.77 -55.88 -7.63
N LYS A 580 -21.37 -56.04 -6.44
CA LYS A 580 -21.70 -57.33 -5.85
C LYS A 580 -23.17 -57.73 -6.04
N GLU A 581 -24.04 -56.74 -6.24
CA GLU A 581 -25.48 -56.92 -6.49
C GLU A 581 -25.74 -57.27 -7.97
N MET A 582 -24.97 -56.69 -8.90
CA MET A 582 -25.03 -56.97 -10.35
C MET A 582 -24.47 -58.35 -10.80
N LEU A 583 -24.23 -59.29 -9.87
CA LEU A 583 -23.63 -60.60 -10.20
C LEU A 583 -24.45 -61.79 -9.67
N GLN A 584 -25.72 -61.59 -9.33
CA GLN A 584 -26.59 -62.63 -8.76
C GLN A 584 -28.01 -62.74 -9.33
N ASP A 585 -28.33 -61.94 -10.37
CA ASP A 585 -29.43 -62.14 -11.33
C ASP A 585 -28.86 -62.44 -12.73
#